data_AF-A0A2G6L5Y9-F1
#
_entry.id   AF-A0A2G6L5Y9-F1
#
_cell.length_a   1.000
_cell.length_b   1.000
_cell.length_c   1.000
_cell.angle_alpha   90.00
_cell.angle_beta   90.00
_cell.angle_gamma   90.00
#
_symmetry.space_group_name_H-M   'P 1'
#
loop_
_entity.id
_entity.type
_entity.pdbx_description
1 polymer ?
#
loop_
_entity_poly.entity_id
_entity_poly.type
_entity_poly.pdbx_seq_one_letter_code
_entity_poly.pdbx_strand_id
1 'polypeptide(L)' 'MKTAISIPDKIFNSAEALAQRLRVSRSELYTKAVEDYLKRNKNQGVTEILNDVYREGSNSLDDELYSIQSQSVSKDEW' A
#
# COMPACT_ATOMS: atom_id res chain seq x y z
N MET A 1 0.02 18.43 17.27
CA MET A 1 -0.94 18.11 18.35
C MET A 1 -0.26 17.16 19.35
N LYS A 2 -0.66 17.16 20.63
CA LYS A 2 -0.18 16.22 21.65
C LYS A 2 -1.37 15.40 22.14
N THR A 3 -1.26 14.08 22.06
CA THR A 3 -2.30 13.13 22.48
C THR A 3 -1.63 12.02 23.28
N ALA A 4 -2.21 11.63 24.40
CA ALA A 4 -1.77 10.46 25.15
C ALA A 4 -2.44 9.21 24.57
N ILE A 5 -1.66 8.15 24.34
CA ILE A 5 -2.13 6.86 23.84
C ILE A 5 -1.72 5.76 24.82
N SER A 6 -2.60 4.78 25.00
CA SER A 6 -2.27 3.56 25.75
C SER A 6 -1.58 2.57 24.82
N ILE A 7 -0.42 2.07 25.23
CA ILE A 7 0.36 1.06 24.50
C ILE A 7 0.89 0.01 25.49
N PRO A 8 0.96 -1.28 25.10
CA PRO A 8 1.51 -2.31 25.99
C PRO A 8 2.98 -2.06 26.32
N ASP A 9 3.39 -2.34 27.57
CA ASP A 9 4.75 -2.09 28.06
C ASP A 9 5.84 -2.74 27.18
N LYS A 10 5.58 -3.95 26.69
CA LYS A 10 6.51 -4.65 25.79
C LYS A 10 6.80 -3.86 24.52
N ILE A 11 5.76 -3.23 23.94
CA ILE A 11 5.89 -2.42 22.74
C ILE A 11 6.59 -1.11 23.06
N PHE A 12 6.20 -0.45 24.17
CA PHE A 12 6.84 0.77 24.63
C PHE A 12 8.35 0.58 24.82
N ASN A 13 8.76 -0.44 25.59
CA ASN A 13 10.18 -0.73 25.85
C ASN A 13 10.97 -1.01 24.56
N SER A 14 10.37 -1.73 23.62
CA SER A 14 11.00 -2.02 22.32
C SER A 14 11.17 -0.75 21.48
N ALA A 15 10.18 0.14 21.50
CA ALA A 15 10.24 1.44 20.82
C ALA A 15 11.29 2.35 21.46
N GLU A 16 11.39 2.40 22.79
CA GLU A 16 12.42 3.19 23.49
C GLU A 16 13.83 2.75 23.12
N ALA A 17 14.10 1.45 23.12
CA ALA A 17 15.40 0.90 22.74
C ALA A 17 15.75 1.23 21.28
N LEU A 18 14.77 1.17 20.39
CA LEU A 18 14.95 1.54 18.99
C LEU A 18 15.21 3.04 18.81
N ALA A 19 14.45 3.89 19.49
CA ALA A 19 14.64 5.35 19.44
C ALA A 19 16.05 5.75 19.90
N GLN A 20 16.53 5.15 20.99
CA GLN A 20 17.89 5.36 21.49
C GLN A 20 18.94 4.91 20.48
N ARG A 21 18.78 3.70 19.91
CA ARG A 21 19.71 3.16 18.90
C ARG A 21 19.79 4.05 17.65
N LEU A 22 18.65 4.60 17.23
CA LEU A 22 18.55 5.49 16.07
C LEU A 22 18.88 6.96 16.40
N ARG A 23 19.10 7.29 17.68
CA ARG A 23 19.32 8.65 18.18
C ARG A 23 18.22 9.63 17.79
N VAL A 24 16.97 9.17 17.78
CA VAL A 24 15.79 9.98 17.50
C VAL A 24 14.94 10.15 18.75
N SER A 25 14.11 11.19 18.77
CA SER A 25 13.13 11.34 19.84
C SER A 25 12.04 10.26 19.75
N ARG A 26 11.41 9.94 20.87
CA ARG A 26 10.27 9.02 20.93
C ARG A 26 9.14 9.48 20.02
N SER A 27 8.79 10.76 20.09
CA SER A 27 7.77 11.37 19.24
C SER A 27 8.11 11.21 17.76
N GLU A 28 9.37 11.39 17.37
CA GLU A 28 9.79 11.22 15.99
C GLU A 28 9.66 9.77 15.52
N LEU A 29 10.06 8.80 16.35
CA LEU A 29 9.90 7.38 16.04
C LEU A 29 8.42 7.04 15.80
N TYR A 30 7.53 7.43 16.72
CA TYR A 30 6.10 7.17 16.57
C TYR A 30 5.49 7.86 15.36
N THR A 31 5.87 9.11 15.08
CA THR A 31 5.42 9.83 13.87
C THR A 31 5.82 9.08 12.61
N LYS A 32 7.09 8.68 12.49
CA LYS A 32 7.59 7.91 11.33
C LYS A 32 6.84 6.59 11.17
N ALA A 33 6.60 5.87 12.27
CA ALA A 33 5.86 4.61 12.23
C ALA A 33 4.41 4.80 11.74
N VAL A 34 3.73 5.85 12.22
CA VAL A 34 2.35 6.17 11.79
C VAL A 34 2.33 6.58 10.31
N GLU A 35 3.26 7.43 9.87
CA GLU A 35 3.36 7.82 8.46
C GLU A 35 3.58 6.61 7.54
N ASP A 36 4.49 5.72 7.90
CA ASP A 36 4.76 4.52 7.10
C ASP A 36 3.58 3.56 7.09
N TYR A 37 2.88 3.41 8.21
CA TYR A 37 1.66 2.62 8.28
C TYR A 37 0.57 3.21 7.36
N LEU A 38 0.34 4.52 7.42
CA LEU A 38 -0.63 5.20 6.56
C LEU A 38 -0.26 5.07 5.08
N LYS A 39 1.01 5.25 4.71
CA LYS A 39 1.49 5.07 3.32
C LYS A 39 1.22 3.66 2.80
N ARG A 40 1.49 2.62 3.60
CA ARG A 40 1.24 1.22 3.23
C ARG A 40 -0.23 0.93 2.98
N ASN A 41 -1.12 1.53 3.78
CA ASN A 41 -2.56 1.33 3.68
C ASN A 41 -3.22 2.22 2.61
N LYS A 42 -2.58 3.33 2.19
CA LYS A 42 -3.13 4.25 1.18
C LYS A 42 -3.38 3.58 -0.18
N ASN A 43 -2.55 2.59 -0.55
CA ASN A 43 -2.67 1.88 -1.83
C ASN A 43 -3.59 0.65 -1.76
N GLN A 44 -3.95 0.17 -0.56
CA GLN A 44 -4.91 -0.92 -0.41
C GLN A 44 -6.29 -0.46 -0.86
N GLY A 45 -6.72 0.76 -0.54
CA GLY A 45 -8.00 1.29 -1.01
C GLY A 45 -8.11 1.38 -2.53
N VAL A 46 -7.04 1.80 -3.23
CA VAL A 46 -7.04 1.84 -4.71
C VAL A 46 -7.12 0.43 -5.31
N THR A 47 -6.37 -0.52 -4.74
CA THR A 47 -6.37 -1.90 -5.22
C THR A 47 -7.71 -2.58 -4.96
N GLU A 48 -8.33 -2.34 -3.80
CA GLU A 48 -9.67 -2.84 -3.46
C GLU A 48 -10.75 -2.23 -4.36
N ILE A 49 -10.72 -0.91 -4.59
CA ILE A 49 -11.63 -0.24 -5.54
C ILE A 49 -11.47 -0.80 -6.95
N LEU A 50 -10.23 -0.97 -7.43
CA LEU A 50 -9.96 -1.58 -8.74
C LEU A 50 -10.48 -3.02 -8.77
N ASN A 51 -10.19 -3.81 -7.75
CA ASN A 51 -10.67 -5.19 -7.65
C ASN A 51 -12.20 -5.25 -7.71
N ASP A 52 -12.91 -4.34 -7.03
CA ASP A 52 -14.37 -4.29 -7.04
C ASP A 52 -14.93 -3.82 -8.38
N VAL A 53 -14.31 -2.82 -9.04
CA VAL A 53 -14.64 -2.41 -10.41
C VAL A 53 -14.50 -3.58 -11.40
N TYR A 54 -13.44 -4.37 -11.26
CA TYR A 54 -13.18 -5.54 -12.12
C TYR A 54 -13.89 -6.82 -11.65
N ARG A 55 -14.58 -6.82 -10.50
CA ARG A 55 -15.28 -8.01 -9.96
C ARG A 55 -16.61 -8.26 -10.67
N GLU A 56 -17.29 -7.20 -11.09
CA GLU A 56 -18.64 -7.28 -11.68
C GLU A 56 -18.67 -7.11 -13.21
N GLY A 57 -17.56 -6.68 -13.82
CA GLY A 57 -17.44 -6.58 -15.27
C GLY A 57 -17.12 -7.94 -15.91
N SER A 58 -17.83 -8.32 -16.97
CA SER A 58 -17.37 -9.36 -17.90
C SER A 58 -15.99 -8.92 -18.42
N ASN A 59 -14.94 -9.47 -17.82
CA ASN A 59 -13.54 -9.09 -18.09
C ASN A 59 -13.03 -9.64 -19.44
N SER A 60 -13.93 -9.98 -20.36
CA SER A 60 -13.60 -10.16 -21.76
C SER A 60 -13.53 -8.78 -22.39
N LEU A 61 -12.36 -8.44 -22.95
CA LEU A 61 -12.35 -7.51 -24.09
C LEU A 61 -13.43 -7.99 -25.05
N ASP A 62 -14.25 -7.09 -25.57
CA ASP A 62 -15.15 -7.43 -26.68
C ASP A 62 -14.34 -8.22 -27.71
N ASP A 63 -14.80 -9.41 -28.08
CA ASP A 63 -14.02 -10.36 -28.90
C ASP A 63 -13.54 -9.69 -30.20
N GLU A 64 -14.33 -8.74 -30.72
CA GLU A 64 -13.96 -7.93 -31.87
C GLU A 64 -12.78 -6.98 -31.56
N LEU A 65 -12.81 -6.27 -30.43
CA LEU A 65 -11.71 -5.40 -29.99
C LEU A 65 -10.42 -6.17 -29.70
N TYR A 66 -10.53 -7.36 -29.10
CA TYR A 66 -9.38 -8.25 -28.88
C TYR A 66 -8.74 -8.70 -30.21
N SER A 67 -9.58 -9.07 -31.18
CA SER A 67 -9.11 -9.48 -32.50
C SER A 67 -8.36 -8.34 -33.23
N ILE A 68 -8.89 -7.11 -33.19
CA ILE A 68 -8.27 -5.93 -33.80
C ILE A 68 -6.94 -5.58 -33.10
N GLN A 69 -6.91 -5.65 -31.77
CA GLN A 69 -5.69 -5.39 -31.00
C GLN A 69 -4.59 -6.40 -31.31
N SER A 70 -4.95 -7.69 -31.39
CA SER A 70 -4.00 -8.76 -31.72
C SER A 70 -3.38 -8.61 -33.11
N GLN A 71 -4.11 -7.99 -34.06
CA GLN A 71 -3.64 -7.71 -35.42
C GLN A 71 -2.80 -6.44 -35.52
N SER A 72 -2.89 -5.54 -34.53
CA SER A 72 -2.17 -4.26 -34.52
C SER A 72 -0.76 -4.35 -33.95
N VAL A 73 -0.45 -5.42 -33.23
CA VAL A 73 0.91 -5.72 -32.76
C VAL A 73 1.61 -6.54 -33.85
N SER A 74 2.76 -6.08 -34.35
CA SER A 74 3.58 -6.89 -35.25
C SER A 74 3.93 -8.19 -34.55
N LYS A 75 3.76 -9.33 -35.23
CA LYS A 75 4.40 -10.57 -34.80
C LYS A 75 5.90 -10.38 -34.97
N ASP A 76 6.54 -9.79 -33.97
CA ASP A 76 7.98 -9.85 -33.87
C ASP A 76 8.31 -11.31 -33.55
N GLU A 77 8.93 -11.98 -34.54
CA GLU A 77 9.47 -13.32 -34.39
C GLU A 77 10.62 -13.24 -33.38
N TRP A 78 10.34 -13.62 -32.13
CA TRP A 78 11.36 -13.95 -31.14
C TRP A 78 11.62 -15.45 -31.15
#